data_AF-A0A254SSY5-F1
#
_entry.id   AF-A0A254SSY5-F1
#
_cell.length_a   1.000
_cell.length_b   1.000
_cell.length_c   1.000
_cell.angle_alpha   90.00
_cell.angle_beta   90.00
_cell.angle_gamma   90.00
#
_symmetry.space_group_name_H-M   'P 1'
#
loop_
_entity.id
_entity.type
_entity.pdbx_description
1 polymer ?
#
loop_
_entity_poly.entity_id
_entity_poly.type
_entity_poly.pdbx_seq_one_letter_code
_entity_poly.pdbx_strand_id
1 'polypeptide(L)'
;MKNIVYIVLLIIVLLIGVRWFMQQSAAKEAFDKHEALIAETNECLEMAEWNCAEKNVRTLLKESPDDQNLQLHLAGILFEQERYEDCIAYVQSRKFKHGDLDFLKEKSESLMREMAELQLERSMHFRVEFEGRPARSDIAEALAVLEVAYDSLCHLFDFHPENKMHLVLYESSQYQGVGPRPEWVGAVFDGKLRIPVNVMAYREIYRPMFFHELTHAFIRAMTRHHIPLWVNEGIAQVIDASRTGMQRPEGGAPSIEALTTPFVNENNTGTAVKLYWYSQAMVERLLARNASLVHFREFIQSMRTLGDEPALQKFYGVTTQQLLDEVR
;
A
#
# COMPACT_ATOMS: atom_id res chain seq x y z
N MET A 1 48.49 -33.72 -45.20
CA MET A 1 48.76 -32.63 -44.24
C MET A 1 47.80 -31.45 -44.39
N LYS A 2 47.60 -30.85 -45.58
CA LYS A 2 46.68 -29.70 -45.77
C LYS A 2 45.25 -29.94 -45.24
N ASN A 3 44.64 -31.10 -45.50
CA ASN A 3 43.27 -31.39 -45.04
C ASN A 3 43.13 -31.50 -43.51
N ILE A 4 44.18 -31.98 -42.81
CA ILE A 4 44.18 -32.06 -41.34
C ILE A 4 44.25 -30.66 -40.74
N VAL A 5 45.07 -29.78 -41.33
CA VAL A 5 45.18 -28.37 -40.91
C VAL A 5 43.85 -27.64 -41.08
N TYR A 6 43.12 -27.87 -42.18
CA TYR A 6 41.78 -27.31 -42.39
C TYR A 6 40.75 -27.81 -41.37
N ILE A 7 40.74 -29.10 -41.07
CA ILE A 7 39.83 -29.69 -40.07
C ILE A 7 40.12 -29.11 -38.68
N VAL A 8 41.39 -29.00 -38.29
CA VAL A 8 41.79 -28.41 -37.00
C VAL A 8 41.38 -26.93 -36.92
N LEU A 9 41.57 -26.15 -37.99
CA LEU A 9 41.12 -24.75 -38.04
C LEU A 9 39.60 -24.61 -37.92
N LEU A 10 38.83 -25.48 -38.58
CA LEU A 10 37.37 -25.53 -38.48
C LEU A 10 36.90 -25.84 -37.06
N ILE A 11 37.54 -26.80 -36.39
CA ILE A 11 37.25 -27.14 -34.99
C ILE A 11 37.57 -25.96 -34.07
N ILE A 12 38.69 -25.26 -34.27
CA ILE A 12 39.05 -24.08 -33.47
C ILE A 12 38.04 -22.96 -33.66
N VAL A 13 37.63 -22.64 -34.89
CA VAL A 13 36.61 -21.62 -35.18
C VAL A 13 35.27 -22.01 -34.54
N LEU A 14 34.87 -23.28 -34.60
CA LEU A 14 33.65 -23.78 -33.98
C LEU A 14 33.71 -23.65 -32.44
N LEU A 15 34.83 -24.02 -31.82
CA LEU A 15 35.02 -23.88 -30.37
C LEU A 15 35.00 -22.42 -29.91
N ILE A 16 35.62 -21.52 -30.69
CA ILE A 16 35.57 -20.07 -30.44
C ILE A 16 34.13 -19.56 -30.57
N GLY A 17 33.41 -19.98 -31.62
CA GLY A 17 32.01 -19.63 -31.85
C GLY A 17 31.09 -20.11 -30.73
N VAL A 18 31.24 -21.36 -30.27
CA VAL A 18 30.50 -21.92 -29.13
C VAL A 18 30.82 -21.15 -27.85
N ARG A 19 32.10 -20.86 -27.58
CA ARG A 19 32.50 -20.11 -26.39
C ARG A 19 31.94 -18.68 -26.40
N TRP A 20 31.98 -18.01 -27.55
CA TRP A 20 31.40 -16.67 -27.71
C TRP A 20 29.88 -16.68 -27.55
N PHE A 21 29.19 -17.66 -28.15
CA PHE A 21 27.75 -17.84 -27.99
C PHE A 21 27.36 -18.11 -26.52
N MET A 22 28.10 -18.98 -25.83
CA MET A 22 27.88 -19.25 -24.40
C MET A 22 28.09 -18.00 -23.54
N GLN A 23 29.12 -17.19 -23.84
CA GLN A 23 29.35 -15.92 -23.15
C GLN A 23 28.24 -14.90 -23.38
N GLN A 24 27.77 -14.76 -24.64
CA GLN A 24 26.64 -13.87 -24.95
C GLN A 24 25.34 -14.34 -24.31
N SER A 25 25.09 -15.65 -24.31
CA SER A 25 23.93 -16.24 -23.63
C SER A 25 23.97 -15.99 -22.12
N ALA A 26 25.12 -16.17 -21.49
CA ALA A 26 25.30 -15.91 -20.07
C ALA A 26 25.17 -14.40 -19.74
N ALA A 27 25.72 -13.53 -20.59
CA ALA A 27 25.58 -12.08 -20.44
C ALA A 27 24.12 -11.63 -20.58
N LYS A 28 23.37 -12.20 -21.54
CA LYS A 28 21.94 -11.96 -21.68
C LYS A 28 21.16 -12.44 -20.46
N GLU A 29 21.43 -13.66 -19.98
CA GLU A 29 20.75 -14.18 -18.79
C GLU A 29 21.02 -13.32 -17.54
N ALA A 30 22.25 -12.82 -17.38
CA ALA A 30 22.61 -11.91 -16.30
C ALA A 30 21.86 -10.56 -16.42
N PHE A 31 21.77 -10.02 -17.64
CA PHE A 31 21.01 -8.80 -17.92
C PHE A 31 19.51 -8.99 -17.62
N ASP A 32 18.90 -10.07 -18.10
CA ASP A 32 17.48 -10.38 -17.88
C ASP A 32 17.17 -10.54 -16.38
N LYS A 33 18.09 -11.16 -15.59
CA LYS A 33 17.97 -11.25 -14.13
C LYS A 33 18.09 -9.90 -13.43
N HIS A 34 19.00 -9.05 -13.89
CA HIS A 34 19.18 -7.71 -13.35
C HIS A 34 17.93 -6.84 -13.58
N GLU A 35 17.38 -6.86 -14.79
CA GLU A 35 16.13 -6.15 -15.12
C GLU A 35 14.95 -6.66 -14.30
N ALA A 36 14.83 -7.99 -14.12
CA ALA A 36 13.79 -8.57 -13.26
C ALA A 36 13.93 -8.12 -11.80
N LEU A 37 15.16 -8.04 -11.28
CA LEU A 37 15.42 -7.55 -9.92
C LEU A 37 15.05 -6.07 -9.76
N ILE A 38 15.34 -5.23 -10.76
CA ILE A 38 14.92 -3.82 -10.76
C ILE A 38 13.39 -3.72 -10.74
N ALA A 39 12.70 -4.47 -11.60
CA ALA A 39 11.24 -4.47 -11.65
C ALA A 39 10.63 -4.88 -10.31
N GLU A 40 11.13 -5.97 -9.70
CA GLU A 40 10.71 -6.42 -8.38
C GLU A 40 11.02 -5.38 -7.28
N THR A 41 12.18 -4.72 -7.36
CA THR A 41 12.55 -3.65 -6.42
C THR A 41 11.56 -2.49 -6.45
N ASN A 42 11.21 -2.03 -7.66
CA ASN A 42 10.24 -0.94 -7.84
C ASN A 42 8.87 -1.33 -7.30
N GLU A 43 8.39 -2.55 -7.60
CA GLU A 43 7.12 -3.04 -7.06
C GLU A 43 7.14 -3.09 -5.53
N CYS A 44 8.23 -3.55 -4.92
CA CYS A 44 8.37 -3.59 -3.47
C CYS A 44 8.41 -2.19 -2.84
N LEU A 45 9.04 -1.21 -3.49
CA LEU A 45 9.03 0.19 -3.04
C LEU A 45 7.63 0.81 -3.13
N GLU A 46 6.91 0.61 -4.23
CA GLU A 46 5.55 1.14 -4.44
C GLU A 46 4.53 0.56 -3.44
N MET A 47 4.72 -0.70 -3.07
CA MET A 47 3.86 -1.41 -2.12
C MET A 47 4.30 -1.25 -0.66
N ALA A 48 5.34 -0.46 -0.39
CA ALA A 48 5.93 -0.30 0.94
C ALA A 48 6.35 -1.65 1.58
N GLU A 49 6.81 -2.60 0.77
CA GLU A 49 7.33 -3.90 1.18
C GLU A 49 8.81 -3.80 1.56
N TRP A 50 9.08 -3.19 2.72
CA TRP A 50 10.43 -2.73 3.08
C TRP A 50 11.47 -3.83 3.20
N ASN A 51 11.10 -5.03 3.66
CA ASN A 51 12.01 -6.18 3.72
C ASN A 51 12.44 -6.65 2.32
N CYS A 52 11.49 -6.71 1.38
CA CYS A 52 11.77 -7.02 -0.01
C CYS A 52 12.64 -5.93 -0.64
N ALA A 53 12.24 -4.67 -0.49
CA ALA A 53 12.95 -3.52 -1.05
C ALA A 53 14.41 -3.45 -0.52
N GLU A 54 14.61 -3.63 0.79
CA GLU A 54 15.96 -3.63 1.38
C GLU A 54 16.83 -4.74 0.80
N LYS A 55 16.31 -5.97 0.73
CA LYS A 55 17.03 -7.12 0.19
C LYS A 55 17.48 -6.87 -1.25
N ASN A 56 16.60 -6.33 -2.08
CA ASN A 56 16.87 -6.11 -3.49
C ASN A 56 17.81 -4.93 -3.71
N VAL A 57 17.58 -3.78 -3.05
CA VAL A 57 18.48 -2.62 -3.10
C VAL A 57 19.88 -2.97 -2.61
N ARG A 58 20.01 -3.75 -1.52
CA ARG A 58 21.33 -4.22 -1.06
C ARG A 58 22.02 -5.15 -2.06
N THR A 59 21.25 -5.91 -2.84
CA THR A 59 21.80 -6.77 -3.90
C THR A 59 22.31 -5.92 -5.06
N LEU A 60 21.52 -4.94 -5.52
CA LEU A 60 21.91 -3.99 -6.56
C LEU A 60 23.14 -3.16 -6.15
N LEU A 61 23.23 -2.74 -4.89
CA LEU A 61 24.40 -2.03 -4.35
C LEU A 61 25.68 -2.88 -4.30
N LYS A 62 25.60 -4.22 -4.34
CA LYS A 62 26.81 -5.05 -4.47
C LYS A 62 27.39 -4.98 -5.89
N GLU A 63 26.53 -4.81 -6.88
CA GLU A 63 26.91 -4.69 -8.30
C GLU A 63 27.37 -3.27 -8.62
N SER A 64 26.68 -2.26 -8.07
CA SER A 64 26.96 -0.84 -8.26
C SER A 64 27.11 -0.10 -6.93
N PRO A 65 28.23 -0.25 -6.19
CA PRO A 65 28.38 0.29 -4.84
C PRO A 65 28.31 1.81 -4.73
N ASP A 66 28.70 2.52 -5.78
CA ASP A 66 28.75 3.99 -5.81
C ASP A 66 27.48 4.62 -6.43
N ASP A 67 26.46 3.83 -6.74
CA ASP A 67 25.18 4.34 -7.25
C ASP A 67 24.45 5.15 -6.17
N GLN A 68 24.36 6.46 -6.39
CA GLN A 68 23.79 7.39 -5.42
C GLN A 68 22.28 7.20 -5.22
N ASN A 69 21.54 6.78 -6.27
CA ASN A 69 20.10 6.56 -6.18
C ASN A 69 19.79 5.33 -5.34
N LEU A 70 20.52 4.22 -5.55
CA LEU A 70 20.38 3.04 -4.71
C LEU A 70 20.77 3.31 -3.25
N GLN A 71 21.78 4.16 -3.03
CA GLN A 71 22.16 4.59 -1.68
C GLN A 71 21.06 5.45 -1.04
N LEU A 72 20.44 6.36 -1.78
CA LEU A 72 19.27 7.14 -1.34
C LEU A 72 18.09 6.23 -0.96
N HIS A 73 17.74 5.28 -1.81
CA HIS A 73 16.67 4.31 -1.52
C HIS A 73 16.97 3.50 -0.26
N LEU A 74 18.21 3.04 -0.05
CA LEU A 74 18.54 2.32 1.18
C LEU A 74 18.40 3.18 2.44
N ALA A 75 18.80 4.46 2.39
CA ALA A 75 18.59 5.38 3.51
C ALA A 75 17.09 5.55 3.82
N GLY A 76 16.27 5.73 2.77
CA GLY A 76 14.82 5.81 2.88
C GLY A 76 14.20 4.55 3.47
N ILE A 77 14.62 3.36 3.02
CA ILE A 77 14.10 2.09 3.55
C ILE A 77 14.43 1.92 5.04
N LEU A 78 15.65 2.28 5.47
CA LEU A 78 16.01 2.25 6.90
C LEU A 78 15.13 3.18 7.73
N PHE A 79 14.87 4.39 7.21
CA PHE A 79 13.94 5.33 7.84
C PHE A 79 12.53 4.75 7.94
N GLU A 80 12.01 4.18 6.85
CA GLU A 80 10.65 3.66 6.79
C GLU A 80 10.43 2.47 7.75
N GLN A 81 11.48 1.68 8.02
CA GLN A 81 11.50 0.59 9.00
C GLN A 81 11.72 1.06 10.47
N GLU A 82 11.72 2.36 10.75
CA GLU A 82 12.03 2.94 12.07
C GLU A 82 13.43 2.58 12.60
N ARG A 83 14.36 2.27 11.70
CA ARG A 83 15.78 2.06 12.01
C ARG A 83 16.51 3.39 11.91
N TYR A 84 16.04 4.37 12.67
CA TYR A 84 16.49 5.76 12.61
C TYR A 84 17.98 5.92 12.89
N GLU A 85 18.50 5.19 13.88
CA GLU A 85 19.93 5.18 14.21
C GLU A 85 20.77 4.64 13.05
N ASP A 86 20.32 3.53 12.43
CA ASP A 86 20.98 2.96 11.25
C ASP A 86 20.90 3.91 10.05
N CYS A 87 19.75 4.57 9.85
CA CYS A 87 19.56 5.56 8.80
C CYS A 87 20.55 6.72 8.97
N ILE A 88 20.63 7.33 10.16
CA ILE A 88 21.54 8.42 10.48
C ILE A 88 23.00 7.99 10.24
N ALA A 89 23.41 6.84 10.77
CA ALA A 89 24.76 6.33 10.61
C ALA A 89 25.09 6.06 9.12
N TYR A 90 24.14 5.49 8.38
CA TYR A 90 24.28 5.20 6.96
C TYR A 90 24.42 6.47 6.12
N VAL A 91 23.57 7.49 6.38
CA VAL A 91 23.66 8.81 5.74
C VAL A 91 25.01 9.46 6.01
N GLN A 92 25.45 9.48 7.26
CA GLN A 92 26.74 10.08 7.65
C GLN A 92 27.94 9.39 7.01
N SER A 93 27.82 8.11 6.67
CA SER A 93 28.89 7.36 6.02
C SER A 93 28.96 7.58 4.50
N ARG A 94 28.01 8.32 3.90
CA ARG A 94 27.99 8.57 2.45
C ARG A 94 29.09 9.57 2.07
N LYS A 95 29.70 9.37 0.90
CA LYS A 95 30.79 10.22 0.38
C LYS A 95 30.28 11.43 -0.44
N PHE A 96 28.97 11.61 -0.51
CA PHE A 96 28.31 12.67 -1.29
C PHE A 96 27.22 13.31 -0.42
N LYS A 97 26.78 14.51 -0.84
CA LYS A 97 25.67 15.23 -0.20
C LYS A 97 24.46 15.21 -1.11
N HIS A 98 23.29 15.11 -0.53
CA HIS A 98 22.01 15.17 -1.23
C HIS A 98 20.94 15.69 -0.27
N GLY A 99 20.04 16.57 -0.75
CA GLY A 99 19.01 17.17 0.09
C GLY A 99 18.13 16.13 0.78
N ASP A 100 17.78 15.04 0.09
CA ASP A 100 16.98 13.96 0.67
C ASP A 100 17.70 13.18 1.76
N LEU A 101 19.03 13.01 1.66
CA LEU A 101 19.80 12.36 2.74
C LEU A 101 19.81 13.25 3.99
N ASP A 102 20.03 14.55 3.80
CA ASP A 102 20.00 15.53 4.88
C ASP A 102 18.61 15.55 5.54
N PHE A 103 17.54 15.57 4.72
CA PHE A 103 16.15 15.48 5.19
C PHE A 103 15.89 14.20 5.99
N LEU A 104 16.27 13.02 5.47
CA LEU A 104 16.05 11.74 6.15
C LEU A 104 16.77 11.68 7.50
N LYS A 105 18.00 12.20 7.56
CA LYS A 105 18.76 12.30 8.80
C LYS A 105 18.07 13.23 9.80
N GLU A 106 17.74 14.45 9.39
CA GLU A 106 17.10 15.45 10.27
C GLU A 106 15.74 14.96 10.77
N LYS A 107 14.93 14.35 9.90
CA LYS A 107 13.63 13.77 10.24
C LYS A 107 13.78 12.59 11.19
N SER A 108 14.74 11.69 10.97
CA SER A 108 15.07 10.59 11.90
C SER A 108 15.40 11.13 13.30
N GLU A 109 16.27 12.13 13.38
CA GLU A 109 16.66 12.76 14.65
C GLU A 109 15.47 13.44 15.32
N SER A 110 14.56 14.07 14.57
CA SER A 110 13.34 14.69 15.11
C SER A 110 12.38 13.67 15.70
N LEU A 111 12.06 12.60 14.95
CA LEU A 111 11.14 11.57 15.40
C LEU A 111 11.65 10.86 16.66
N MET A 112 12.95 10.54 16.71
CA MET A 112 13.56 9.97 17.91
C MET A 112 13.41 10.88 19.14
N ARG A 113 13.61 12.20 18.99
CA ARG A 113 13.42 13.17 20.08
C ARG A 113 11.96 13.27 20.50
N GLU A 114 11.05 13.43 19.53
CA GLU A 114 9.61 13.56 19.79
C GLU A 114 9.05 12.34 20.53
N MET A 115 9.41 11.12 20.11
CA MET A 115 8.99 9.89 20.77
C MET A 115 9.52 9.80 22.22
N ALA A 116 10.78 10.20 22.44
CA ALA A 116 11.37 10.23 23.77
C ALA A 116 10.72 11.28 24.69
N GLU A 117 10.45 12.48 24.18
CA GLU A 117 9.80 13.57 24.90
C GLU A 117 8.35 13.20 25.28
N LEU A 118 7.61 12.59 24.36
CA LEU A 118 6.24 12.15 24.58
C LEU A 118 6.17 10.85 25.40
N GLN A 119 7.30 10.21 25.73
CA GLN A 119 7.35 8.92 26.42
C GLN A 119 6.40 7.91 25.75
N LEU A 120 6.47 7.85 24.42
CA LEU A 120 5.69 6.92 23.60
C LEU A 120 6.55 5.71 23.31
N GLU A 121 6.01 4.53 23.61
CA GLU A 121 6.59 3.29 23.13
C GLU A 121 6.28 3.13 21.64
N ARG A 122 7.17 2.42 20.92
CA ARG A 122 6.92 2.06 19.52
C ARG A 122 5.67 1.18 19.45
N SER A 123 4.69 1.60 18.67
CA SER A 123 3.53 0.76 18.34
C SER A 123 4.00 -0.51 17.63
N MET A 124 3.29 -1.62 17.81
CA MET A 124 3.65 -2.89 17.18
C MET A 124 3.40 -2.85 15.67
N HIS A 125 2.30 -2.22 15.25
CA HIS A 125 1.84 -2.26 13.87
C HIS A 125 1.84 -0.91 13.15
N PHE A 126 2.11 0.20 13.85
CA PHE A 126 2.11 1.54 13.27
C PHE A 126 3.45 2.23 13.45
N ARG A 127 3.95 2.84 12.37
CA ARG A 127 4.98 3.89 12.46
C ARG A 127 4.26 5.22 12.54
N VAL A 128 4.52 5.97 13.60
CA VAL A 128 3.76 7.20 13.90
C VAL A 128 4.59 8.42 13.55
N GLU A 129 3.97 9.35 12.83
CA GLU A 129 4.49 10.71 12.65
C GLU A 129 3.45 11.72 13.14
N PHE A 130 3.94 12.86 13.63
CA PHE A 130 3.11 13.94 14.15
C PHE A 130 3.29 15.20 13.31
N GLU A 131 2.19 15.87 13.01
CA GLU A 131 2.19 17.20 12.39
C GLU A 131 1.44 18.18 13.31
N GLY A 132 2.19 19.10 13.93
CA GLY A 132 1.68 19.98 15.00
C GLY A 132 2.19 19.55 16.38
N ARG A 133 1.41 19.81 17.43
CA ARG A 133 1.76 19.41 18.81
C ARG A 133 0.60 18.69 19.52
N PRO A 134 0.13 17.56 18.96
CA PRO A 134 -0.99 16.83 19.53
C PRO A 134 -0.72 16.41 20.97
N ALA A 135 -1.76 16.40 21.80
CA ALA A 135 -1.63 16.00 23.19
C ALA A 135 -1.28 14.50 23.29
N ARG A 136 -0.37 14.16 24.22
CA ARG A 136 0.04 12.76 24.46
C ARG A 136 -1.15 11.82 24.72
N SER A 137 -2.18 12.30 25.41
CA SER A 137 -3.42 11.54 25.67
C SER A 137 -4.11 11.12 24.37
N ASP A 138 -4.23 12.04 23.44
CA ASP A 138 -4.97 11.84 22.19
C ASP A 138 -4.20 10.89 21.27
N ILE A 139 -2.87 11.00 21.25
CA ILE A 139 -1.99 10.07 20.55
C ILE A 139 -2.13 8.66 21.12
N ALA A 140 -2.06 8.52 22.44
CA ALA A 140 -2.16 7.22 23.10
C ALA A 140 -3.53 6.58 22.89
N GLU A 141 -4.62 7.37 22.94
CA GLU A 141 -5.97 6.89 22.65
C GLU A 141 -6.11 6.47 21.18
N ALA A 142 -5.66 7.29 20.24
CA ALA A 142 -5.70 6.96 18.81
C ALA A 142 -4.97 5.64 18.52
N LEU A 143 -3.75 5.49 19.06
CA LEU A 143 -2.96 4.28 18.92
C LEU A 143 -3.65 3.05 19.53
N ALA A 144 -4.17 3.16 20.74
CA ALA A 144 -4.85 2.04 21.39
C ALA A 144 -6.07 1.56 20.59
N VAL A 145 -6.85 2.49 20.00
CA VAL A 145 -8.01 2.16 19.18
C VAL A 145 -7.59 1.54 17.85
N LEU A 146 -6.53 2.07 17.23
CA LEU A 146 -5.99 1.55 15.97
C LEU A 146 -5.41 0.15 16.11
N GLU A 147 -4.72 -0.15 17.21
CA GLU A 147 -4.21 -1.51 17.49
C GLU A 147 -5.36 -2.52 17.63
N VAL A 148 -6.44 -2.15 18.33
CA VAL A 148 -7.65 -2.99 18.41
C VAL A 148 -8.32 -3.18 17.04
N ALA A 149 -8.37 -2.12 16.23
CA ALA A 149 -8.90 -2.20 14.87
C ALA A 149 -8.03 -3.10 13.99
N TYR A 150 -6.70 -2.98 14.08
CA TYR A 150 -5.74 -3.81 13.37
C TYR A 150 -5.94 -5.28 13.71
N ASP A 151 -5.97 -5.64 15.00
CA ASP A 151 -6.19 -7.02 15.43
C ASP A 151 -7.53 -7.56 14.92
N SER A 152 -8.59 -6.75 14.96
CA SER A 152 -9.92 -7.14 14.47
C SER A 152 -9.90 -7.43 12.96
N LEU A 153 -9.20 -6.61 12.17
CA LEU A 153 -9.05 -6.79 10.74
C LEU A 153 -8.14 -7.98 10.39
N CYS A 154 -7.09 -8.23 11.17
CA CYS A 154 -6.28 -9.44 11.03
C CYS A 154 -7.12 -10.70 11.19
N HIS A 155 -8.00 -10.75 12.20
CA HIS A 155 -8.91 -11.89 12.37
C HIS A 155 -9.96 -11.99 11.26
N LEU A 156 -10.52 -10.86 10.82
CA LEU A 156 -11.53 -10.82 9.76
C LEU A 156 -10.97 -11.31 8.42
N PHE A 157 -9.79 -10.83 8.05
CA PHE A 157 -9.16 -11.12 6.77
C PHE A 157 -8.20 -12.31 6.81
N ASP A 158 -7.91 -12.87 7.99
CA ASP A 158 -6.87 -13.90 8.19
C ASP A 158 -5.56 -13.53 7.48
N PHE A 159 -5.17 -12.27 7.65
CA PHE A 159 -4.06 -11.64 6.94
C PHE A 159 -3.32 -10.70 7.89
N HIS A 160 -1.99 -10.80 7.89
CA HIS A 160 -1.12 -9.99 8.74
C HIS A 160 -0.17 -9.18 7.84
N PRO A 161 -0.41 -7.87 7.68
CA PRO A 161 0.53 -6.98 7.00
C PRO A 161 1.94 -7.12 7.61
N GLU A 162 2.94 -7.43 6.79
CA GLU A 162 4.32 -7.65 7.27
C GLU A 162 4.98 -6.35 7.76
N ASN A 163 4.66 -5.23 7.14
CA ASN A 163 5.25 -3.93 7.46
C ASN A 163 4.30 -3.11 8.33
N LYS A 164 4.89 -2.27 9.18
CA LYS A 164 4.11 -1.29 9.93
C LYS A 164 3.40 -0.33 8.98
N MET A 165 2.16 0.00 9.31
CA MET A 165 1.38 0.99 8.60
C MET A 165 1.83 2.39 8.99
N HIS A 166 1.98 3.28 8.01
CA HIS A 166 2.37 4.66 8.29
C HIS A 166 1.16 5.44 8.79
N LEU A 167 1.17 5.83 10.06
CA LEU A 167 0.19 6.69 10.70
C LEU A 167 0.72 8.12 10.81
N VAL A 168 -0.06 9.08 10.34
CA VAL A 168 0.20 10.51 10.52
C VAL A 168 -0.93 11.12 11.34
N LEU A 169 -0.61 11.57 12.54
CA LEU A 169 -1.54 12.28 13.42
C LEU A 169 -1.31 13.78 13.31
N TYR A 170 -2.36 14.56 13.02
CA TYR A 170 -2.24 15.99 12.77
C TYR A 170 -3.30 16.83 13.47
N GLU A 171 -2.99 18.08 13.82
CA GLU A 171 -3.93 18.98 14.52
C GLU A 171 -4.80 19.83 13.59
N SER A 172 -4.30 20.19 12.40
CA SER A 172 -4.94 21.15 11.51
C SER A 172 -5.26 20.54 10.16
N SER A 173 -6.42 20.88 9.59
CA SER A 173 -6.86 20.42 8.25
C SER A 173 -5.87 20.75 7.12
N GLN A 174 -4.95 21.69 7.31
CA GLN A 174 -3.86 21.94 6.36
C GLN A 174 -2.93 20.73 6.13
N TYR A 175 -3.01 19.73 7.02
CA TYR A 175 -2.22 18.51 7.01
C TYR A 175 -2.99 17.28 6.49
N GLN A 176 -4.20 17.47 5.97
CA GLN A 176 -5.07 16.42 5.43
C GLN A 176 -4.47 15.64 4.25
N GLY A 177 -3.39 16.13 3.61
CA GLY A 177 -2.69 15.45 2.52
C GLY A 177 -2.59 16.28 1.25
N VAL A 178 -2.44 15.61 0.10
CA VAL A 178 -2.27 16.28 -1.20
C VAL A 178 -3.63 16.57 -1.85
N GLY A 179 -3.87 17.86 -2.16
CA GLY A 179 -5.03 18.35 -2.91
C GLY A 179 -6.19 18.85 -2.03
N PRO A 180 -7.07 19.73 -2.56
CA PRO A 180 -8.29 20.12 -1.87
C PRO A 180 -9.20 18.89 -1.71
N ARG A 181 -9.56 18.55 -0.47
CA ARG A 181 -10.49 17.47 -0.16
C ARG A 181 -11.78 18.06 0.41
N PRO A 182 -12.95 17.45 0.14
CA PRO A 182 -14.20 17.91 0.73
C PRO A 182 -14.17 17.89 2.26
N GLU A 183 -14.87 18.83 2.91
CA GLU A 183 -14.91 18.97 4.37
C GLU A 183 -15.47 17.74 5.12
N TRP A 184 -16.16 16.84 4.43
CA TRP A 184 -16.71 15.61 5.01
C TRP A 184 -15.68 14.51 5.21
N VAL A 185 -14.48 14.65 4.66
CA VAL A 185 -13.41 13.66 4.77
C VAL A 185 -12.73 13.79 6.13
N GLY A 186 -13.10 12.88 7.05
CA GLY A 186 -12.65 12.91 8.44
C GLY A 186 -11.26 12.32 8.68
N ALA A 187 -10.91 11.22 8.01
CA ALA A 187 -9.55 10.66 7.95
C ALA A 187 -9.32 10.16 6.53
N VAL A 188 -8.06 9.88 6.15
CA VAL A 188 -7.74 9.40 4.80
C VAL A 188 -6.62 8.40 4.79
N PHE A 189 -6.79 7.35 3.99
CA PHE A 189 -5.73 6.50 3.52
C PHE A 189 -5.25 6.89 2.10
N ASP A 190 -4.04 7.45 1.98
CA ASP A 190 -3.39 7.77 0.69
C ASP A 190 -2.08 6.99 0.46
N GLY A 191 -1.97 5.82 1.10
CA GLY A 191 -0.71 5.13 1.35
C GLY A 191 -0.17 5.42 2.74
N LYS A 192 -0.65 6.50 3.36
CA LYS A 192 -0.50 6.80 4.78
C LYS A 192 -1.89 6.93 5.40
N LEU A 193 -2.05 6.44 6.61
CA LEU A 193 -3.24 6.64 7.42
C LEU A 193 -3.14 8.02 8.09
N ARG A 194 -3.85 9.01 7.57
CA ARG A 194 -3.84 10.40 8.04
C ARG A 194 -5.06 10.67 8.90
N ILE A 195 -4.84 10.99 10.17
CA ILE A 195 -5.92 11.17 11.15
C ILE A 195 -5.80 12.53 11.86
N PRO A 196 -6.86 13.35 11.84
CA PRO A 196 -6.93 14.57 12.62
C PRO A 196 -7.15 14.23 14.11
N VAL A 197 -6.30 14.70 15.01
CA VAL A 197 -6.41 14.37 16.44
C VAL A 197 -7.68 14.95 17.09
N ASN A 198 -8.27 16.01 16.54
CA ASN A 198 -9.50 16.59 17.07
C ASN A 198 -10.72 15.66 16.97
N VAL A 199 -10.66 14.59 16.16
CA VAL A 199 -11.73 13.57 16.11
C VAL A 199 -11.76 12.70 17.37
N MET A 200 -10.68 12.69 18.17
CA MET A 200 -10.60 11.93 19.43
C MET A 200 -11.59 12.41 20.49
N ALA A 201 -12.14 13.63 20.34
CA ALA A 201 -13.15 14.16 21.25
C ALA A 201 -14.49 13.39 21.22
N TYR A 202 -14.75 12.60 20.17
CA TYR A 202 -16.05 11.95 19.92
C TYR A 202 -15.86 10.48 19.52
N ARG A 203 -16.05 9.57 20.48
CA ARG A 203 -15.79 8.12 20.30
C ARG A 203 -16.65 7.46 19.24
N GLU A 204 -17.89 7.88 19.15
CA GLU A 204 -18.85 7.45 18.14
C GLU A 204 -18.44 7.85 16.72
N ILE A 205 -17.56 8.84 16.57
CA ILE A 205 -17.06 9.32 15.29
C ILE A 205 -15.75 8.61 14.92
N TYR A 206 -14.77 8.58 15.83
CA TYR A 206 -13.43 8.10 15.46
C TYR A 206 -13.39 6.59 15.23
N ARG A 207 -14.18 5.79 15.97
CA ARG A 207 -14.05 4.34 15.90
C ARG A 207 -14.46 3.79 14.53
N PRO A 208 -15.65 4.10 13.98
CA PRO A 208 -16.00 3.66 12.62
C PRO A 208 -15.01 4.19 11.59
N MET A 209 -14.64 5.47 11.69
CA MET A 209 -13.66 6.10 10.78
C MET A 209 -12.34 5.34 10.74
N PHE A 210 -11.82 4.90 11.88
CA PHE A 210 -10.56 4.15 11.94
C PHE A 210 -10.68 2.80 11.28
N PHE A 211 -11.79 2.08 11.51
CA PHE A 211 -12.05 0.81 10.83
C PHE A 211 -12.20 0.98 9.32
N HIS A 212 -12.83 2.07 8.87
CA HIS A 212 -12.95 2.42 7.46
C HIS A 212 -11.58 2.62 6.80
N GLU A 213 -10.79 3.57 7.29
CA GLU A 213 -9.50 3.90 6.68
C GLU A 213 -8.48 2.75 6.81
N LEU A 214 -8.50 2.02 7.92
CA LEU A 214 -7.62 0.87 8.11
C LEU A 214 -8.01 -0.29 7.19
N THR A 215 -9.29 -0.46 6.86
CA THR A 215 -9.74 -1.43 5.87
C THR A 215 -9.07 -1.18 4.51
N HIS A 216 -8.97 0.08 4.06
CA HIS A 216 -8.27 0.40 2.83
C HIS A 216 -6.79 -0.01 2.86
N ALA A 217 -6.12 0.17 4.02
CA ALA A 217 -4.74 -0.25 4.18
C ALA A 217 -4.57 -1.78 4.08
N PHE A 218 -5.45 -2.55 4.72
CA PHE A 218 -5.47 -4.01 4.63
C PHE A 218 -5.76 -4.49 3.22
N ILE A 219 -6.77 -3.91 2.56
CA ILE A 219 -7.11 -4.25 1.19
C ILE A 219 -5.94 -3.96 0.25
N ARG A 220 -5.31 -2.79 0.35
CA ARG A 220 -4.13 -2.45 -0.46
C ARG A 220 -3.01 -3.47 -0.26
N ALA A 221 -2.74 -3.85 0.99
CA ALA A 221 -1.69 -4.84 1.30
C ALA A 221 -2.00 -6.22 0.71
N MET A 222 -3.27 -6.66 0.71
CA MET A 222 -3.67 -7.95 0.14
C MET A 222 -3.70 -7.94 -1.39
N THR A 223 -4.15 -6.84 -2.01
CA THR A 223 -4.44 -6.79 -3.45
C THR A 223 -3.36 -6.08 -4.27
N ARG A 224 -2.39 -5.42 -3.62
CA ARG A 224 -1.37 -4.58 -4.29
C ARG A 224 -2.02 -3.60 -5.29
N HIS A 225 -3.06 -2.88 -4.85
CA HIS A 225 -3.89 -1.95 -5.65
C HIS A 225 -4.86 -2.54 -6.68
N HIS A 226 -4.88 -3.86 -6.86
CA HIS A 226 -5.74 -4.48 -7.86
C HIS A 226 -7.13 -4.75 -7.26
N ILE A 227 -7.90 -3.68 -7.06
CA ILE A 227 -9.28 -3.75 -6.59
C ILE A 227 -10.13 -2.61 -7.18
N PRO A 228 -11.38 -2.87 -7.63
CA PRO A 228 -12.29 -1.81 -8.03
C PRO A 228 -12.59 -0.89 -6.85
N LEU A 229 -12.72 0.40 -7.14
CA LEU A 229 -13.01 1.39 -6.11
C LEU A 229 -14.31 1.06 -5.35
N TRP A 230 -15.40 0.74 -6.04
CA TRP A 230 -16.65 0.39 -5.37
C TRP A 230 -16.52 -0.81 -4.43
N VAL A 231 -15.65 -1.77 -4.73
CA VAL A 231 -15.40 -2.90 -3.83
C VAL A 231 -14.66 -2.37 -2.61
N ASN A 232 -13.54 -1.67 -2.81
CA ASN A 232 -12.74 -1.12 -1.72
C ASN A 232 -13.58 -0.26 -0.74
N GLU A 233 -14.37 0.67 -1.29
CA GLU A 233 -15.25 1.55 -0.53
C GLU A 233 -16.42 0.79 0.11
N GLY A 234 -17.03 -0.14 -0.61
CA GLY A 234 -18.15 -0.94 -0.10
C GLY A 234 -17.74 -1.83 1.07
N ILE A 235 -16.54 -2.42 1.02
CA ILE A 235 -16.00 -3.23 2.12
C ILE A 235 -15.74 -2.35 3.34
N ALA A 236 -15.12 -1.19 3.15
CA ALA A 236 -14.85 -0.24 4.23
C ALA A 236 -16.15 0.22 4.92
N GLN A 237 -17.19 0.56 4.13
CA GLN A 237 -18.53 0.92 4.65
C GLN A 237 -19.21 -0.22 5.43
N VAL A 238 -19.12 -1.46 4.95
CA VAL A 238 -19.68 -2.62 5.66
C VAL A 238 -18.96 -2.86 6.99
N ILE A 239 -17.63 -2.73 7.01
CA ILE A 239 -16.82 -2.97 8.20
C ILE A 239 -17.01 -1.87 9.25
N ASP A 240 -17.05 -0.60 8.84
CA ASP A 240 -17.24 0.51 9.79
C ASP A 240 -18.66 0.55 10.39
N ALA A 241 -19.65 0.01 9.68
CA ALA A 241 -21.06 -0.10 10.06
C ALA A 241 -21.73 1.23 10.46
N SER A 242 -21.12 2.38 10.13
CA SER A 242 -21.61 3.72 10.46
C SER A 242 -22.85 4.14 9.66
N ARG A 243 -23.08 3.47 8.51
CA ARG A 243 -24.19 3.78 7.58
C ARG A 243 -25.15 2.62 7.38
N THR A 244 -25.13 1.61 8.25
CA THR A 244 -26.04 0.47 8.17
C THR A 244 -27.50 0.91 8.29
N GLY A 245 -28.35 0.41 7.39
CA GLY A 245 -29.80 0.71 7.40
C GLY A 245 -30.18 2.09 6.85
N MET A 246 -29.25 2.83 6.26
CA MET A 246 -29.55 4.09 5.57
C MET A 246 -30.44 3.85 4.34
N GLN A 247 -31.45 4.72 4.17
CA GLN A 247 -32.34 4.63 3.01
C GLN A 247 -31.58 4.87 1.71
N ARG A 248 -32.02 4.17 0.67
CA ARG A 248 -31.53 4.34 -0.69
C ARG A 248 -31.66 5.82 -1.14
N PRO A 249 -30.58 6.45 -1.63
CA PRO A 249 -30.63 7.80 -2.18
C PRO A 249 -31.56 7.91 -3.39
N GLU A 250 -32.24 9.05 -3.54
CA GLU A 250 -33.15 9.31 -4.64
C GLU A 250 -32.47 9.33 -6.03
N GLY A 251 -33.27 9.10 -7.06
CA GLY A 251 -32.86 9.14 -8.47
C GLY A 251 -32.35 7.81 -9.03
N GLY A 252 -31.82 7.87 -10.25
CA GLY A 252 -31.28 6.69 -10.94
C GLY A 252 -29.98 6.19 -10.33
N ALA A 253 -29.67 4.92 -10.63
CA ALA A 253 -28.40 4.29 -10.27
C ALA A 253 -27.21 4.92 -11.00
N PRO A 254 -26.03 4.98 -10.36
CA PRO A 254 -24.81 5.43 -11.02
C PRO A 254 -24.39 4.46 -12.14
N SER A 255 -23.54 4.91 -13.05
CA SER A 255 -22.87 4.04 -14.01
C SER A 255 -21.76 3.24 -13.32
N ILE A 256 -21.35 2.12 -13.92
CA ILE A 256 -20.17 1.36 -13.47
C ILE A 256 -18.91 2.22 -13.52
N GLU A 257 -18.77 3.06 -14.54
CA GLU A 257 -17.64 4.00 -14.66
C GLU A 257 -17.57 5.00 -13.50
N ALA A 258 -18.72 5.50 -13.03
CA ALA A 258 -18.76 6.38 -11.86
C ALA A 258 -18.39 5.63 -10.58
N LEU A 259 -18.68 4.33 -10.50
CA LEU A 259 -18.33 3.45 -9.38
C LEU A 259 -16.86 3.01 -9.36
N THR A 260 -16.11 3.22 -10.45
CA THR A 260 -14.68 2.87 -10.54
C THR A 260 -13.76 4.09 -10.50
N THR A 261 -14.31 5.30 -10.60
CA THR A 261 -13.55 6.57 -10.57
C THR A 261 -13.47 7.14 -9.15
N PRO A 262 -12.33 7.71 -8.69
CA PRO A 262 -12.17 8.22 -7.32
C PRO A 262 -13.32 9.15 -6.86
N PHE A 263 -14.05 8.74 -5.82
CA PHE A 263 -15.22 9.46 -5.32
C PHE A 263 -14.88 10.83 -4.73
N VAL A 264 -13.64 11.00 -4.25
CA VAL A 264 -13.12 12.27 -3.73
C VAL A 264 -13.06 13.39 -4.78
N ASN A 265 -13.10 13.04 -6.07
CA ASN A 265 -13.14 14.00 -7.17
C ASN A 265 -14.57 14.48 -7.49
N GLU A 266 -15.59 13.91 -6.84
CA GLU A 266 -16.99 14.30 -7.02
C GLU A 266 -17.31 15.53 -6.17
N ASN A 267 -17.63 16.64 -6.84
CA ASN A 267 -17.93 17.92 -6.19
C ASN A 267 -19.36 17.97 -5.64
N ASN A 268 -20.25 17.11 -6.11
CA ASN A 268 -21.62 17.01 -5.61
C ASN A 268 -21.72 15.99 -4.47
N THR A 269 -21.87 16.49 -3.24
CA THR A 269 -22.03 15.66 -2.03
C THR A 269 -23.15 14.61 -2.15
N GLY A 270 -24.27 14.95 -2.81
CA GLY A 270 -25.37 14.01 -3.03
C GLY A 270 -25.00 12.86 -3.98
N THR A 271 -24.21 13.16 -5.02
CA THR A 271 -23.65 12.13 -5.91
C THR A 271 -22.63 11.26 -5.18
N ALA A 272 -21.71 11.85 -4.41
CA ALA A 272 -20.74 11.08 -3.62
C ALA A 272 -21.45 10.13 -2.64
N VAL A 273 -22.41 10.65 -1.86
CA VAL A 273 -23.23 9.83 -0.95
C VAL A 273 -23.91 8.67 -1.66
N LYS A 274 -24.39 8.89 -2.89
CA LYS A 274 -24.98 7.85 -3.73
C LYS A 274 -23.94 6.79 -4.11
N LEU A 275 -22.76 7.18 -4.57
CA LEU A 275 -21.69 6.25 -4.93
C LEU A 275 -21.33 5.34 -3.74
N TYR A 276 -21.05 5.92 -2.58
CA TYR A 276 -20.79 5.16 -1.34
C TYR A 276 -21.92 4.20 -0.96
N TRP A 277 -23.18 4.66 -1.05
CA TRP A 277 -24.33 3.82 -0.73
C TRP A 277 -24.45 2.61 -1.68
N TYR A 278 -24.28 2.82 -2.99
CA TYR A 278 -24.33 1.73 -3.97
C TYR A 278 -23.16 0.76 -3.80
N SER A 279 -21.95 1.25 -3.54
CA SER A 279 -20.78 0.43 -3.21
C SER A 279 -21.05 -0.49 -2.02
N GLN A 280 -21.56 0.07 -0.92
CA GLN A 280 -21.93 -0.71 0.27
C GLN A 280 -23.02 -1.74 -0.06
N ALA A 281 -24.11 -1.34 -0.71
CA ALA A 281 -25.23 -2.23 -1.04
C ALA A 281 -24.80 -3.41 -1.94
N MET A 282 -23.89 -3.18 -2.88
CA MET A 282 -23.33 -4.21 -3.74
C MET A 282 -22.50 -5.22 -2.94
N VAL A 283 -21.66 -4.77 -2.00
CA VAL A 283 -20.89 -5.66 -1.12
C VAL A 283 -21.81 -6.43 -0.17
N GLU A 284 -22.81 -5.78 0.43
CA GLU A 284 -23.83 -6.46 1.24
C GLU A 284 -24.56 -7.54 0.45
N ARG A 285 -24.83 -7.31 -0.85
CA ARG A 285 -25.42 -8.30 -1.74
C ARG A 285 -24.50 -9.50 -2.00
N LEU A 286 -23.18 -9.28 -2.12
CA LEU A 286 -22.21 -10.38 -2.20
C LEU A 286 -22.23 -11.22 -0.91
N LEU A 287 -22.19 -10.56 0.24
CA LEU A 287 -22.24 -11.23 1.55
C LEU A 287 -23.57 -11.98 1.78
N ALA A 288 -24.69 -11.45 1.27
CA ALA A 288 -25.99 -12.12 1.32
C ALA A 288 -26.04 -13.39 0.46
N ARG A 289 -25.27 -13.45 -0.64
CA ARG A 289 -25.13 -14.65 -1.48
C ARG A 289 -24.28 -15.72 -0.81
N ASN A 290 -23.22 -15.32 -0.13
CA ASN A 290 -22.38 -16.21 0.67
C ASN A 290 -21.74 -15.44 1.82
N ALA A 291 -22.21 -15.70 3.04
CA ALA A 291 -21.73 -15.05 4.26
C ALA A 291 -20.41 -15.63 4.81
N SER A 292 -19.82 -16.62 4.13
CA SER A 292 -18.53 -17.19 4.53
C SER A 292 -17.41 -16.17 4.39
N LEU A 293 -16.79 -15.80 5.51
CA LEU A 293 -15.63 -14.90 5.54
C LEU A 293 -14.43 -15.48 4.79
N VAL A 294 -14.25 -16.81 4.82
CA VAL A 294 -13.21 -17.50 4.06
C VAL A 294 -13.42 -17.29 2.56
N HIS A 295 -14.66 -17.45 2.10
CA HIS A 295 -15.02 -17.26 0.70
C HIS A 295 -14.82 -15.81 0.24
N PHE A 296 -15.20 -14.86 1.09
CA PHE A 296 -15.05 -13.44 0.83
C PHE A 296 -13.57 -13.00 0.79
N ARG A 297 -12.75 -13.52 1.70
CA ARG A 297 -11.30 -13.30 1.72
C ARG A 297 -10.64 -13.83 0.44
N GLU A 298 -10.94 -15.07 0.06
CA GLU A 298 -10.39 -15.67 -1.15
C GLU A 298 -10.80 -14.90 -2.41
N PHE A 299 -12.02 -14.35 -2.43
CA PHE A 299 -12.47 -13.44 -3.48
C PHE A 299 -11.58 -12.19 -3.58
N ILE A 300 -11.37 -11.47 -2.47
CA ILE A 300 -10.54 -10.25 -2.43
C ILE A 300 -9.11 -10.56 -2.91
N GLN A 301 -8.50 -11.61 -2.36
CA GLN A 301 -7.13 -12.02 -2.71
C GLN A 301 -7.02 -12.45 -4.18
N SER A 302 -8.08 -13.01 -4.76
CA SER A 302 -8.06 -13.44 -6.16
C SER A 302 -8.03 -12.30 -7.16
N MET A 303 -8.52 -11.10 -6.80
CA MET A 303 -8.63 -9.96 -7.73
C MET A 303 -7.29 -9.54 -8.31
N ARG A 304 -6.22 -9.63 -7.52
CA ARG A 304 -4.84 -9.38 -8.00
C ARG A 304 -4.46 -10.21 -9.22
N THR A 305 -4.90 -11.47 -9.26
CA THR A 305 -4.48 -12.44 -10.28
C THR A 305 -5.51 -12.66 -11.38
N LEU A 306 -6.79 -12.55 -11.05
CA LEU A 306 -7.90 -12.84 -11.96
C LEU A 306 -8.48 -11.58 -12.61
N GLY A 307 -8.31 -10.41 -11.99
CA GLY A 307 -9.07 -9.21 -12.31
C GLY A 307 -10.52 -9.28 -11.82
N ASP A 308 -11.22 -8.16 -11.99
CA ASP A 308 -12.49 -7.86 -11.30
C ASP A 308 -13.65 -8.78 -11.72
N GLU A 309 -13.97 -8.80 -13.02
CA GLU A 309 -15.08 -9.60 -13.56
C GLU A 309 -14.84 -11.11 -13.42
N PRO A 310 -13.65 -11.66 -13.73
CA PRO A 310 -13.41 -13.08 -13.54
C PRO A 310 -13.44 -13.51 -12.07
N ALA A 311 -13.00 -12.65 -11.14
CA ALA A 311 -13.12 -12.91 -9.70
C ALA A 311 -14.59 -12.94 -9.26
N LEU A 312 -15.39 -11.95 -9.64
CA LEU A 312 -16.83 -11.92 -9.33
C LEU A 312 -17.57 -13.14 -9.91
N GLN A 313 -17.28 -13.49 -11.16
CA GLN A 313 -17.89 -14.65 -11.80
C GLN A 313 -17.50 -15.97 -11.11
N LYS A 314 -16.23 -16.13 -10.74
CA LYS A 314 -15.73 -17.34 -10.07
C LYS A 314 -16.33 -17.52 -8.68
N PHE A 315 -16.38 -16.46 -7.87
CA PHE A 315 -16.76 -16.56 -6.47
C PHE A 315 -18.27 -16.35 -6.23
N TYR A 316 -18.93 -15.52 -7.02
CA TYR A 316 -20.34 -15.15 -6.78
C TYR A 316 -21.26 -15.42 -7.97
N GLY A 317 -20.71 -15.84 -9.11
CA GLY A 317 -21.49 -16.19 -10.30
C GLY A 317 -22.19 -14.99 -10.95
N VAL A 318 -21.70 -13.78 -10.70
CA VAL A 318 -22.29 -12.52 -11.18
C VAL A 318 -21.22 -11.65 -11.84
N THR A 319 -21.66 -10.74 -12.71
CA THR A 319 -20.86 -9.61 -13.20
C THR A 319 -21.09 -8.36 -12.36
N THR A 320 -20.23 -7.36 -12.50
CA THR A 320 -20.43 -6.06 -11.82
C THR A 320 -21.78 -5.43 -12.20
N GLN A 321 -22.17 -5.53 -13.48
CA GLN A 321 -23.44 -4.98 -13.96
C GLN A 321 -24.65 -5.70 -13.34
N GLN A 322 -24.62 -7.03 -13.26
CA GLN A 322 -25.70 -7.80 -12.63
C GLN A 322 -25.84 -7.46 -11.15
N LEU A 323 -24.71 -7.30 -10.45
CA LEU A 323 -24.71 -6.92 -9.04
C LEU A 323 -25.27 -5.51 -8.82
N LEU A 324 -24.91 -4.56 -9.68
CA LEU A 324 -25.51 -3.21 -9.66
C LEU A 324 -27.02 -3.29 -9.89
N ASP A 325 -27.48 -4.10 -10.85
CA ASP A 325 -28.91 -4.25 -11.17
C ASP A 325 -29.72 -4.81 -10.00
N GLU A 326 -29.12 -5.61 -9.12
CA GLU A 326 -29.77 -6.19 -7.93
C GLU A 326 -30.01 -5.19 -6.79
N VAL A 327 -29.32 -4.05 -6.82
CA VAL A 327 -29.42 -2.98 -5.81
C VAL A 327 -30.09 -1.71 -6.38
N ARG A 328 -30.61 -1.80 -7.61
CA ARG A 328 -31.29 -0.70 -8.32
C ARG A 328 -32.64 -0.31 -7.75
#